data_AF-A0A7S2CY60-F1
#
_entry.id   AF-A0A7S2CY60-F1
#
_cell.length_a   1.000
_cell.length_b   1.000
_cell.length_c   1.000
_cell.angle_alpha   90.00
_cell.angle_beta   90.00
_cell.angle_gamma   90.00
#
_symmetry.space_group_name_H-M   'P 1'
#
loop_
_entity.id
_entity.type
_entity.pdbx_description
1 polymer ?
#
loop_
_entity_poly.entity_id
_entity_poly.type
_entity_poly.pdbx_seq_one_letter_code
_entity_poly.pdbx_strand_id
1 'polypeptide(L)'
;LSGASALRTAAPQESAGPPREKRPESKETSLPVLLWHFNDSWVEKYEMEEHLWDPKPESIRLVLGILTTLDLDEYRTVIRDTWINQDGVCYWSPQPKPGCSVYVAFVHAARGLARNARGYVANRKNQTE
;
A
#
# COMPACT_ATOMS: atom_id res chain seq x y z
N LEU A 1 -16.18 -3.42 -61.17
CA LEU A 1 -14.77 -3.66 -61.53
C LEU A 1 -13.97 -2.54 -60.87
N SER A 2 -13.45 -2.73 -59.66
CA SER A 2 -12.22 -3.45 -59.30
C SER A 2 -11.10 -2.44 -59.06
N GLY A 3 -10.49 -2.46 -57.86
CA GLY A 3 -9.22 -1.76 -57.62
C GLY A 3 -9.02 -1.24 -56.20
N ALA A 4 -9.01 -2.12 -55.20
CA ALA A 4 -8.42 -1.81 -53.90
C ALA A 4 -6.93 -2.16 -53.95
N SER A 5 -6.05 -1.16 -53.84
CA SER A 5 -4.61 -1.34 -53.75
C SER A 5 -4.21 -1.41 -52.28
N ALA A 6 -3.80 -2.58 -51.81
CA ALA A 6 -3.30 -2.78 -50.46
C ALA A 6 -1.77 -2.64 -50.43
N LEU A 7 -1.26 -1.52 -49.89
CA LEU A 7 0.14 -1.43 -49.50
C LEU A 7 0.37 -2.29 -48.25
N ARG A 8 1.16 -3.35 -48.37
CA ARG A 8 1.74 -4.08 -47.23
C ARG A 8 3.05 -3.39 -46.83
N THR A 9 3.01 -2.63 -45.74
CA THR A 9 4.22 -2.19 -45.05
C THR A 9 4.72 -3.34 -44.18
N ALA A 10 5.89 -3.90 -44.50
CA ALA A 10 6.54 -4.91 -43.68
C ALA A 10 7.05 -4.27 -42.37
N ALA A 11 6.67 -4.83 -41.23
CA ALA A 11 7.19 -4.43 -39.93
C ALA A 11 8.63 -4.98 -39.72
N PRO A 12 9.53 -4.25 -39.04
CA PRO A 12 10.87 -4.73 -38.75
C PRO A 12 10.84 -5.92 -37.77
N GLN A 13 11.62 -6.97 -38.04
CA GLN A 13 11.84 -8.06 -37.09
C GLN A 13 12.67 -7.54 -35.91
N GLU A 14 12.03 -7.51 -34.75
CA GLU A 14 12.65 -7.25 -33.45
C GLU A 14 13.60 -8.41 -33.11
N SER A 15 14.90 -8.14 -33.11
CA SER A 15 15.93 -9.11 -32.74
C SER A 15 15.78 -9.50 -31.28
N ALA A 16 15.58 -10.80 -31.02
CA ALA A 16 15.49 -11.34 -29.68
C ALA A 16 16.76 -11.03 -28.87
N GLY A 17 16.62 -10.15 -27.87
CA GLY A 17 17.67 -9.88 -26.91
C GLY A 17 18.01 -11.12 -26.05
N PRO A 18 19.18 -11.13 -25.40
CA PRO A 18 19.61 -12.28 -24.60
C PRO A 18 18.62 -12.58 -23.47
N PRO A 19 18.48 -13.86 -23.05
CA PRO A 19 17.57 -14.25 -21.99
C PRO A 19 17.87 -13.46 -20.71
N ARG A 20 16.88 -12.73 -20.20
CA ARG A 20 16.95 -12.08 -18.88
C ARG A 20 17.25 -13.16 -17.85
N GLU A 21 18.46 -13.13 -17.29
CA GLU A 21 18.86 -13.96 -16.17
C GLU A 21 17.86 -13.72 -15.03
N LYS A 22 17.10 -14.77 -14.70
CA LYS A 22 16.09 -14.72 -13.64
C LYS A 22 16.84 -14.53 -12.33
N ARG A 23 16.90 -13.28 -11.86
CA ARG A 23 17.37 -12.95 -10.52
C ARG A 23 16.63 -13.87 -9.54
N PRO A 24 17.32 -14.73 -8.78
CA PRO A 24 16.66 -15.61 -7.83
C PRO A 24 15.83 -14.73 -6.90
N GLU A 25 14.53 -14.97 -6.90
CA GLU A 25 13.57 -14.36 -6.01
C GLU A 25 13.98 -14.80 -4.61
N SER A 26 14.81 -13.98 -3.95
CA SER A 26 15.13 -14.15 -2.56
C SER A 26 13.78 -14.17 -1.85
N LYS A 27 13.47 -15.30 -1.24
CA LYS A 27 12.36 -15.43 -0.28
C LYS A 27 12.70 -14.53 0.89
N GLU A 28 12.53 -13.23 0.69
CA GLU A 28 12.72 -12.21 1.69
C GLU A 28 11.60 -12.44 2.67
N THR A 29 11.95 -13.24 3.66
CA THR A 29 11.10 -13.62 4.77
C THR A 29 11.07 -12.40 5.65
N SER A 30 10.33 -11.36 5.22
CA SER A 30 10.15 -10.15 6.01
C SER A 30 9.35 -10.57 7.24
N LEU A 31 10.07 -10.85 8.32
CA LEU A 31 9.47 -11.01 9.64
C LEU A 31 8.53 -9.81 9.87
N PRO A 32 7.37 -9.99 10.52
CA PRO A 32 6.54 -8.85 10.90
C PRO A 32 7.43 -7.90 11.69
N VAL A 33 7.60 -6.68 11.18
CA VAL A 33 8.33 -5.61 11.85
C VAL A 33 7.82 -5.58 13.29
N LEU A 34 8.71 -5.56 14.27
CA LEU A 34 8.28 -5.50 15.66
C LEU A 34 7.50 -4.19 15.86
N LEU A 35 6.39 -4.23 16.62
CA LEU A 35 5.50 -3.07 16.77
C LEU A 35 6.25 -1.81 17.22
N TRP A 36 7.20 -1.93 18.15
CA TRP A 36 8.02 -0.81 18.61
C TRP A 36 8.83 -0.19 17.46
N HIS A 37 9.44 -1.03 16.61
CA HIS A 37 10.24 -0.55 15.48
C HIS A 37 9.36 0.11 14.41
N PHE A 38 8.15 -0.43 14.19
CA PHE A 38 7.18 0.24 13.33
C PHE A 38 6.80 1.60 13.89
N ASN A 39 6.46 1.66 15.18
CA ASN A 39 6.09 2.91 15.84
C ASN A 39 7.19 3.96 15.71
N ASP A 40 8.42 3.62 16.10
CA ASP A 40 9.55 4.54 16.08
C ASP A 40 9.82 5.05 14.67
N SER A 41 9.93 4.14 13.68
CA SER A 41 10.18 4.53 12.28
C SER A 41 9.04 5.33 11.67
N TRP A 42 7.79 5.07 12.09
CA TRP A 42 6.62 5.75 11.55
C TRP A 42 6.44 7.15 12.14
N VAL A 43 6.66 7.27 13.46
CA VAL A 43 6.65 8.55 14.17
C VAL A 43 7.82 9.43 13.72
N GLU A 44 9.03 8.88 13.60
CA GLU A 44 10.19 9.63 13.11
C GLU A 44 9.92 10.22 11.71
N LYS A 45 9.38 9.42 10.78
CA LYS A 45 9.00 9.92 9.46
C LYS A 45 7.93 10.99 9.50
N TYR A 46 6.95 10.85 10.39
CA TYR A 46 5.94 11.86 10.61
C TYR A 46 6.58 13.16 11.13
N GLU A 47 7.43 13.10 12.16
CA GLU A 47 8.08 14.29 12.71
C GLU A 47 9.02 15.00 11.72
N MET A 48 9.60 14.27 10.77
CA MET A 48 10.48 14.82 9.74
C MET A 48 9.76 15.41 8.51
N GLU A 49 8.45 15.22 8.37
CA GLU A 49 7.73 15.65 7.17
C GLU A 49 7.39 17.15 7.24
N GLU A 50 8.05 17.95 6.40
CA GLU A 50 7.99 19.42 6.44
C GLU A 50 6.60 19.97 6.07
N HIS A 51 5.84 19.25 5.24
CA HIS A 51 4.59 19.73 4.64
C HIS A 51 3.32 19.13 5.28
N LEU A 52 3.43 18.52 6.47
CA LEU A 52 2.28 17.89 7.13
C LEU A 52 1.12 18.86 7.38
N TRP A 53 1.46 20.07 7.80
CA TRP A 53 0.52 21.09 8.28
C TRP A 53 0.16 22.09 7.20
N ASP A 54 0.73 21.94 5.99
CA ASP A 54 0.39 22.80 4.87
C ASP A 54 -1.09 22.57 4.49
N PRO A 55 -1.85 23.66 4.29
CA PRO A 55 -3.26 23.55 3.95
C PRO A 55 -3.41 22.80 2.62
N LYS A 56 -4.17 21.70 2.67
CA LYS A 56 -4.42 20.90 1.48
C LYS A 56 -5.45 21.60 0.58
N PRO A 57 -5.29 21.61 -0.75
CA PRO A 57 -6.25 22.26 -1.65
C PRO A 57 -7.65 21.64 -1.51
N GLU A 58 -8.67 22.47 -1.28
CA GLU A 58 -10.07 22.00 -1.15
C GLU A 58 -10.65 21.45 -2.46
N SER A 59 -10.02 21.80 -3.59
CA SER A 59 -10.39 21.31 -4.92
C SER A 59 -10.04 19.84 -5.13
N ILE A 60 -9.16 19.27 -4.30
CA ILE A 60 -8.69 17.89 -4.42
C ILE A 60 -9.43 17.02 -3.41
N ARG A 61 -9.91 15.86 -3.88
CA ARG A 61 -10.49 14.82 -3.04
C ARG A 61 -9.81 13.49 -3.33
N LEU A 62 -9.03 13.01 -2.37
CA LEU A 62 -8.30 11.75 -2.46
C LEU A 62 -8.89 10.73 -1.48
N VAL A 63 -8.96 9.47 -1.89
CA VAL A 63 -9.31 8.35 -1.01
C VAL A 63 -8.12 7.39 -0.95
N LEU A 64 -7.64 7.12 0.26
CA LEU A 64 -6.50 6.25 0.53
C LEU A 64 -6.94 5.03 1.33
N GLY A 65 -6.60 3.83 0.83
CA GLY A 65 -6.82 2.57 1.53
C GLY A 65 -5.53 2.12 2.21
N ILE A 66 -5.54 2.01 3.53
CA ILE A 66 -4.45 1.43 4.30
C ILE A 66 -4.75 -0.04 4.54
N LEU A 67 -4.00 -0.91 3.87
CA LEU A 67 -4.13 -2.35 4.03
C LEU A 67 -3.64 -2.76 5.42
N THR A 68 -4.53 -3.31 6.24
CA THR A 68 -4.20 -3.81 7.58
C THR A 68 -4.82 -5.17 7.82
N THR A 69 -4.17 -6.02 8.63
CA THR A 69 -4.78 -7.25 9.14
C THR A 69 -5.74 -6.93 10.29
N LEU A 70 -6.72 -7.81 10.52
CA LEU A 70 -7.75 -7.57 11.54
C LEU A 70 -7.19 -7.49 12.96
N ASP A 71 -6.11 -8.23 13.24
CA ASP A 71 -5.59 -8.49 14.58
C ASP A 71 -4.50 -7.49 15.05
N LEU A 72 -4.28 -6.39 14.31
CA LEU A 72 -3.20 -5.43 14.56
C LEU A 72 -3.73 -4.03 14.88
N ASP A 73 -4.51 -3.91 15.95
CA ASP A 73 -5.09 -2.62 16.38
C ASP A 73 -4.04 -1.60 16.80
N GLU A 74 -2.90 -2.04 17.34
CA GLU A 74 -1.82 -1.15 17.80
C GLU A 74 -1.21 -0.36 16.63
N TYR A 75 -1.02 -1.00 15.48
CA TYR A 75 -0.55 -0.34 14.25
C TYR A 75 -1.55 0.69 13.76
N ARG A 76 -2.84 0.37 13.84
CA ARG A 76 -3.88 1.32 13.46
C ARG A 76 -3.80 2.55 14.33
N THR A 77 -3.70 2.39 15.65
CA THR A 77 -3.57 3.49 16.62
C THR A 77 -2.43 4.43 16.25
N VAL A 78 -1.22 3.92 16.02
CA VAL A 78 -0.07 4.72 15.59
C VAL A 78 -0.37 5.52 14.31
N ILE A 79 -1.00 4.88 13.33
CA ILE A 79 -1.39 5.55 12.07
C ILE A 79 -2.48 6.62 12.32
N ARG A 80 -3.41 6.38 13.24
CA ARG A 80 -4.45 7.37 13.59
C ARG A 80 -3.82 8.61 14.20
N ASP A 81 -2.89 8.41 15.12
CA ASP A 81 -2.32 9.46 15.97
C ASP A 81 -1.25 10.28 15.23
N THR A 82 -0.79 9.79 14.08
CA THR A 82 0.18 10.46 13.20
C THR A 82 -0.50 11.00 11.94
N TRP A 83 -0.47 10.22 10.86
CA TRP A 83 -0.80 10.69 9.51
C TRP A 83 -2.29 11.02 9.32
N ILE A 84 -3.18 10.37 10.05
CA ILE A 84 -4.61 10.66 9.95
C ILE A 84 -5.01 11.90 10.77
N ASN A 85 -4.17 12.34 11.72
CA ASN A 85 -4.44 13.50 12.58
C ASN A 85 -4.01 14.85 11.95
N GLN A 86 -3.70 14.86 10.65
CA GLN A 86 -3.35 16.08 9.92
C GLN A 86 -4.59 16.87 9.51
N ASP A 87 -4.45 18.19 9.40
CA ASP A 87 -5.48 19.05 8.83
C ASP A 87 -5.80 18.64 7.38
N GLY A 88 -7.08 18.61 7.04
CA GLY A 88 -7.53 18.15 5.72
C GLY A 88 -7.58 16.63 5.55
N VAL A 89 -7.14 15.84 6.54
CA VAL A 89 -7.20 14.37 6.50
C VAL A 89 -8.30 13.87 7.42
N CYS A 90 -9.16 13.00 6.88
CA CYS A 90 -10.34 12.53 7.59
C CYS A 90 -10.51 11.02 7.41
N TYR A 91 -11.20 10.40 8.36
CA TYR A 91 -11.70 9.04 8.15
C TYR A 91 -12.71 9.01 7.01
N TRP A 92 -12.67 7.92 6.25
CA TRP A 92 -13.64 7.64 5.21
C TRP A 92 -15.07 7.78 5.74
N SER A 93 -15.87 8.51 4.98
CA SER A 93 -17.27 8.81 5.25
C SER A 93 -18.03 8.75 3.91
N PRO A 94 -19.24 8.19 3.86
CA PRO A 94 -20.06 8.17 2.65
C PRO A 94 -20.38 9.58 2.12
N GLN A 95 -20.43 10.55 3.03
CA GLN A 95 -20.69 11.95 2.71
C GLN A 95 -19.40 12.76 2.87
N PRO A 96 -19.08 13.64 1.90
CA PRO A 96 -17.97 14.58 2.04
C PRO A 96 -18.19 15.49 3.24
N LYS A 97 -17.14 15.70 4.03
CA LYS A 97 -17.13 16.62 5.16
C LYS A 97 -16.41 17.92 4.76
N PRO A 98 -16.90 19.09 5.18
CA PRO A 98 -16.16 20.35 5.02
C PRO A 98 -14.77 20.26 5.66
N GLY A 99 -13.76 20.85 5.01
CA GLY A 99 -12.39 20.81 5.50
C GLY A 99 -11.67 19.48 5.36
N CYS A 100 -12.20 18.51 4.61
CA CYS A 100 -11.54 17.23 4.34
C CYS A 100 -11.19 17.09 2.85
N SER A 101 -9.89 17.04 2.55
CA SER A 101 -9.33 16.85 1.20
C SER A 101 -8.84 15.42 0.97
N VAL A 102 -8.45 14.70 2.03
CA VAL A 102 -8.00 13.31 1.97
C VAL A 102 -8.85 12.45 2.90
N TYR A 103 -9.35 11.33 2.40
CA TYR A 103 -10.12 10.35 3.16
C TYR A 103 -9.34 9.06 3.30
N VAL A 104 -9.25 8.54 4.52
CA VAL A 104 -8.50 7.31 4.81
C VAL A 104 -9.43 6.21 5.29
N ALA A 105 -9.28 5.01 4.73
CA ALA A 105 -9.98 3.81 5.15
C ALA A 105 -8.99 2.69 5.48
N PHE A 106 -9.19 2.02 6.61
CA PHE A 106 -8.51 0.75 6.86
C PHE A 106 -9.20 -0.36 6.06
N VAL A 107 -8.43 -0.99 5.17
CA VAL A 107 -8.91 -2.05 4.30
C VAL A 107 -8.37 -3.38 4.82
N HIS A 108 -9.28 -4.30 5.13
CA HIS A 108 -8.91 -5.62 5.64
C HIS A 108 -8.93 -6.65 4.52
N ALA A 109 -7.86 -7.43 4.40
CA ALA A 109 -7.85 -8.58 3.51
C ALA A 109 -8.89 -9.61 3.99
N ALA A 110 -9.79 -10.03 3.10
CA ALA A 110 -10.77 -11.07 3.41
C ALA A 110 -10.05 -12.38 3.79
N ARG A 111 -10.65 -13.12 4.74
CA ARG A 111 -10.10 -14.36 5.34
C ARG A 111 -9.64 -15.43 4.34
N GLY A 112 -10.05 -15.35 3.07
CA GLY A 112 -9.64 -16.24 1.97
C GLY A 112 -8.25 -15.97 1.39
N LEU A 113 -7.77 -14.72 1.40
CA LEU A 113 -6.40 -14.37 0.98
C LEU A 113 -5.38 -14.53 2.13
N ALA A 114 -5.86 -14.52 3.37
CA ALA A 114 -5.05 -14.66 4.58
C ALA A 114 -4.66 -16.11 4.94
N ARG A 115 -5.07 -17.13 4.17
CA ARG A 115 -4.64 -18.53 4.42
C ARG A 115 -3.13 -18.71 4.28
N ASN A 116 -2.48 -17.88 3.48
CA ASN A 116 -1.02 -17.87 3.37
C ASN A 116 -0.33 -17.10 4.52
N ALA A 117 -1.05 -16.22 5.22
CA ALA A 117 -0.53 -15.42 6.33
C ALA A 117 -0.74 -16.11 7.70
N ARG A 118 -1.80 -16.92 7.87
CA ARG A 118 -2.09 -17.62 9.14
C ARG A 118 -1.12 -18.77 9.47
N GLY A 119 -0.34 -19.26 8.52
CA GLY A 119 0.76 -20.19 8.79
C GLY A 119 1.93 -19.56 9.58
N TYR A 120 2.03 -18.21 9.59
CA TYR A 120 3.17 -17.52 10.19
C TYR A 120 3.05 -17.25 11.70
N VAL A 121 1.83 -17.11 12.25
CA VAL A 121 1.64 -16.74 13.67
C VAL A 121 1.47 -17.96 14.58
N ALA A 122 1.05 -19.11 14.03
CA ALA A 122 0.75 -20.30 14.83
C ALA A 122 1.98 -21.05 15.38
N ASN A 123 3.21 -20.73 14.92
CA ASN A 123 4.40 -21.52 15.26
C ASN A 123 5.18 -21.00 16.49
N ARG A 124 4.66 -20.01 17.22
CA ARG A 124 5.36 -19.41 18.38
C ARG A 124 5.03 -20.06 19.73
N LYS A 125 4.01 -20.92 19.81
CA LYS A 125 3.58 -21.51 21.09
C LYS A 125 4.32 -22.80 21.49
N ASN A 126 5.30 -23.27 20.70
CA ASN A 126 5.98 -24.55 20.95
C ASN A 126 7.50 -24.44 21.17
N GLN A 127 8.05 -23.27 21.52
CA GLN A 127 9.50 -23.09 21.76
C GLN A 127 9.83 -22.42 23.12
N THR A 128 9.04 -22.71 24.15
CA THR A 128 9.41 -22.43 25.55
C THR A 128 8.95 -23.58 26.43
N GLU A 129 9.72 -24.68 26.38
CA GLU A 129 9.96 -25.60 27.50
C GLU A 129 11.41 -26.07 27.43
#